data_AF-A0A943AHG4-F1
#
_entry.id   AF-A0A943AHG4-F1
#
_cell.length_a   1.000
_cell.length_b   1.000
_cell.length_c   1.000
_cell.angle_alpha   90.00
_cell.angle_beta   90.00
_cell.angle_gamma   90.00
#
_symmetry.space_group_name_H-M   'P 1'
#
loop_
_entity.id
_entity.type
_entity.pdbx_description
1 polymer ?
#
loop_
_entity_poly.entity_id
_entity_poly.type
_entity_poly.pdbx_seq_one_letter_code
_entity_poly.pdbx_strand_id
1 'polypeptide(L)'
;VEFMLNDTEWGHAQAIAGLNWGNPSSKDYFGLSFSSLSSVSSAHFITISQENINRATKSNFSTASVTDPRSSNRYQAVKKLEVDYKNKEKIYQDLKSKLENQTGKSSVEENNSKKAETIKPIENTSDLRDQWKQEGSYWYYFDHAGKALFSGWKGNYYLKSNGVMARNEWIYDTSYKAWYYLKSDGSYAQNSWQGSYYLKSDGKMAQSEWLYDSSYKAWYYLKSDGSYLKNQWFKDGSAWYYLKADGKMAQSETIGGYRLDYSGKWIS
;
A
#
# COMPACT_ATOMS: atom_id res chain seq x y z
N VAL A 1 32.87 32.15 25.88
CA VAL A 1 31.58 31.62 25.38
C VAL A 1 31.56 30.15 25.78
N GLU A 2 30.81 29.80 26.82
CA GLU A 2 30.60 28.39 27.19
C GLU A 2 29.84 27.72 26.04
N PHE A 3 30.56 26.85 25.32
CA PHE A 3 29.98 25.99 24.29
C PHE A 3 29.54 24.68 24.93
N MET A 4 28.39 24.19 24.49
CA MET A 4 27.71 23.01 25.04
C MET A 4 28.60 21.77 24.99
N LEU A 5 28.71 21.11 26.17
CA LEU A 5 29.72 20.14 26.62
C LEU A 5 29.87 18.84 25.80
N ASN A 6 31.15 18.45 25.60
CA ASN A 6 31.87 17.26 26.14
C ASN A 6 31.01 16.00 26.46
N ASP A 7 31.29 14.78 26.00
CA ASP A 7 32.58 14.12 25.75
C ASP A 7 32.49 12.98 24.69
N THR A 8 32.10 13.27 23.44
CA THR A 8 32.52 12.48 22.25
C THR A 8 32.16 13.23 20.95
N GLU A 9 33.17 13.80 20.27
CA GLU A 9 33.22 14.43 18.92
C GLU A 9 32.09 15.44 18.56
N TRP A 10 32.33 16.67 18.07
CA TRP A 10 33.05 17.06 16.86
C TRP A 10 33.68 18.46 17.04
N GLY A 11 35.01 18.54 17.12
CA GLY A 11 35.77 19.76 17.45
C GLY A 11 35.78 20.90 16.41
N HIS A 12 34.83 20.94 15.48
CA HIS A 12 34.88 21.90 14.36
C HIS A 12 33.58 22.72 14.21
N ALA A 13 32.42 22.27 14.71
CA ALA A 13 31.16 22.98 14.51
C ALA A 13 31.07 24.29 15.32
N GLN A 14 31.11 25.45 14.66
CA GLN A 14 30.99 26.75 15.34
C GLN A 14 29.51 27.19 15.50
N ALA A 15 28.60 26.63 14.70
CA ALA A 15 27.16 26.81 14.82
C ALA A 15 26.41 25.66 14.15
N ILE A 16 25.23 25.30 14.69
CA ILE A 16 24.34 24.29 14.13
C ILE A 16 22.92 24.85 14.06
N ALA A 17 22.28 24.70 12.90
CA ALA A 17 20.86 25.02 12.67
C ALA A 17 20.20 23.90 11.87
N GLY A 18 18.89 23.67 12.05
CA GLY A 18 18.22 22.54 11.43
C GLY A 18 16.69 22.59 11.46
N LEU A 19 16.08 21.66 10.73
CA LEU A 19 14.63 21.55 10.53
C LEU A 19 14.16 20.11 10.79
N ASN A 20 12.92 19.97 11.23
CA ASN A 20 12.23 18.67 11.30
C ASN A 20 11.99 18.14 9.87
N TRP A 21 12.49 16.95 9.53
CA TRP A 21 12.36 16.37 8.17
C TRP A 21 11.22 15.33 8.05
N GLY A 22 10.34 15.22 9.05
CA GLY A 22 8.99 14.69 8.85
C GLY A 22 8.86 13.17 8.84
N ASN A 23 9.45 12.47 9.81
CA ASN A 23 9.02 11.11 10.14
C ASN A 23 8.40 11.09 11.55
N PRO A 24 7.09 10.79 11.73
CA PRO A 24 6.46 10.73 13.04
C PRO A 24 7.09 9.69 13.98
N SER A 25 7.86 8.75 13.42
CA SER A 25 8.35 7.56 14.11
C SER A 25 9.84 7.59 14.46
N SER A 26 10.61 8.56 13.98
CA SER A 26 12.05 8.68 14.28
C SER A 26 12.39 10.09 14.74
N LYS A 27 12.85 10.22 15.99
CA LYS A 27 13.17 11.48 16.67
C LYS A 27 14.50 12.10 16.21
N ASP A 28 14.74 12.10 14.91
CA ASP A 28 15.99 12.56 14.30
C ASP A 28 15.74 13.81 13.45
N TYR A 29 16.38 14.90 13.85
CA TYR A 29 16.34 16.20 13.18
C TYR A 29 17.52 16.32 12.22
N PHE A 30 17.30 16.99 11.08
CA PHE A 30 18.37 17.27 10.14
C PHE A 30 19.05 18.58 10.52
N GLY A 31 20.36 18.53 10.75
CA GLY A 31 21.19 19.69 11.09
C GLY A 31 22.26 19.97 10.05
N LEU A 32 22.61 21.26 9.93
CA LEU A 32 23.76 21.73 9.17
C LEU A 32 24.79 22.28 10.14
N SER A 33 26.02 21.77 10.04
CA SER A 33 27.16 22.20 10.84
C SER A 33 28.16 22.92 9.95
N PHE A 34 28.56 24.13 10.33
CA PHE A 34 29.58 24.91 9.65
C PHE A 34 30.83 25.02 10.52
N SER A 35 32.00 24.85 9.90
CA SER A 35 33.29 25.08 10.55
C SER A 35 34.22 25.86 9.64
N SER A 36 35.05 26.72 10.24
CA SER A 36 36.12 27.42 9.55
C SER A 36 37.37 27.44 10.41
N LEU A 37 38.47 26.88 9.89
CA LEU A 37 39.79 26.88 10.51
C LEU A 37 40.82 27.37 9.50
N SER A 38 41.40 28.55 9.81
CA SER A 38 42.60 29.20 9.26
C SER A 38 42.89 29.18 7.74
N SER A 39 42.05 28.56 6.91
CA SER A 39 42.08 28.54 5.44
C SER A 39 41.02 27.61 4.82
N VAL A 40 40.37 26.73 5.60
CA VAL A 40 39.36 25.78 5.10
C VAL A 40 38.02 26.02 5.77
N SER A 41 36.97 26.20 4.96
CA SER A 41 35.58 26.18 5.39
C SER A 41 34.93 24.86 5.01
N SER A 42 34.22 24.22 5.94
CA SER A 42 33.46 22.99 5.66
C SER A 42 32.04 23.08 6.18
N ALA A 43 31.14 22.41 5.47
CA ALA A 43 29.75 22.23 5.83
C ALA A 43 29.45 20.73 5.90
N HIS A 44 28.87 20.27 7.00
CA HIS A 44 28.49 18.88 7.21
C HIS A 44 26.98 18.76 7.42
N PHE A 45 26.40 17.71 6.85
CA PHE A 45 25.05 17.27 7.17
C PHE A 45 25.12 16.34 8.38
N ILE A 46 24.29 16.58 9.39
CA ILE A 46 24.24 15.76 10.60
C ILE A 46 22.80 15.40 10.96
N THR A 47 22.64 14.27 11.62
CA THR A 47 21.39 13.89 12.30
C THR A 47 21.50 14.21 13.78
N ILE A 48 20.48 14.83 14.35
CA ILE A 48 20.47 15.29 15.74
C ILE A 48 19.27 14.68 16.44
N SER A 49 19.51 13.99 17.56
CA SER A 49 18.43 13.42 18.36
C SER A 49 17.64 14.49 19.13
N GLN A 50 16.37 14.20 19.43
CA GLN A 50 15.55 15.05 20.32
C GLN A 50 16.22 15.31 21.68
N GLU A 51 16.97 14.34 22.21
CA GLU A 51 17.68 14.49 23.50
C GLU A 51 18.75 15.59 23.43
N ASN A 52 19.47 15.69 22.32
CA ASN A 52 20.45 16.75 22.10
C ASN A 52 19.80 18.12 21.91
N ILE A 53 18.62 18.19 21.29
CA ILE A 53 17.83 19.43 21.23
C ILE A 53 17.36 19.86 22.63
N ASN A 54 16.93 18.92 23.47
CA ASN A 54 16.49 19.23 24.83
C ASN A 54 17.63 19.74 25.73
N ARG A 55 18.86 19.30 25.48
CA ARG A 55 20.07 19.78 26.16
C ARG A 55 20.58 21.12 25.60
N ALA A 56 20.00 21.62 24.50
CA ALA A 56 20.47 22.83 23.86
C ALA A 56 20.10 24.09 24.66
N THR A 57 21.08 24.96 24.94
CA THR A 57 20.89 26.21 25.68
C THR A 57 20.45 27.39 24.80
N LYS A 58 20.37 27.19 23.47
CA LYS A 58 19.92 28.19 22.49
C LYS A 58 18.89 27.60 21.53
N SER A 59 17.85 28.38 21.19
CA SER A 59 16.76 27.97 20.30
C SER A 59 17.08 28.26 18.82
N ASN A 60 18.00 27.47 18.25
CA ASN A 60 18.41 27.60 16.83
C ASN A 60 17.80 26.49 15.95
N PHE A 61 16.85 25.72 16.47
CA PHE A 61 16.19 24.61 15.78
C PHE A 61 14.68 24.80 15.74
N SER A 62 14.10 24.67 14.56
CA SER A 62 12.64 24.59 14.43
C SER A 62 12.19 23.15 14.69
N THR A 63 11.46 22.95 15.78
CA THR A 63 10.84 21.67 16.12
C THR A 63 9.41 21.53 15.58
N ALA A 64 8.90 22.58 14.93
CA ALA A 64 7.56 22.57 14.34
C ALA A 64 7.42 21.40 13.38
N SER A 65 6.34 20.64 13.53
CA SER A 65 6.02 19.54 12.62
C SER A 65 5.78 20.10 11.23
N VAL A 66 6.45 19.53 10.23
CA VAL A 66 6.17 19.85 8.83
C VAL A 66 4.80 19.29 8.49
N THR A 67 3.87 20.15 8.07
CA THR A 67 2.58 19.72 7.55
C THR A 67 2.80 19.05 6.19
N ASP A 68 2.43 17.77 6.05
CA ASP A 68 2.56 17.04 4.79
C ASP A 68 1.67 17.69 3.70
N PRO A 69 2.22 18.35 2.67
CA PRO A 69 1.41 18.99 1.63
C PRO A 69 0.62 17.98 0.80
N ARG A 70 0.99 16.68 0.79
CA ARG A 70 0.22 15.62 0.12
C ARG A 70 -1.13 15.39 0.79
N SER A 71 -1.20 15.55 2.12
CA SER A 71 -2.44 15.37 2.88
C SER A 71 -3.48 16.44 2.53
N SER A 72 -3.05 17.70 2.40
CA SER A 72 -3.91 18.83 2.00
C SER A 72 -4.42 18.66 0.56
N ASN A 73 -3.53 18.35 -0.39
CA ASN A 73 -3.91 18.13 -1.78
C ASN A 73 -4.85 16.92 -1.94
N ARG A 74 -4.61 15.83 -1.21
CA ARG A 74 -5.50 14.65 -1.19
C ARG A 74 -6.86 14.99 -0.58
N TYR A 75 -6.90 15.78 0.51
CA TYR A 75 -8.16 16.24 1.12
C TYR A 75 -8.99 17.09 0.15
N GLN A 76 -8.36 18.03 -0.56
CA GLN A 76 -9.05 18.85 -1.56
C GLN A 76 -9.57 18.02 -2.75
N ALA A 77 -8.80 17.03 -3.20
CA ALA A 77 -9.23 16.10 -4.24
C ALA A 77 -10.44 15.25 -3.80
N VAL A 78 -10.41 14.73 -2.56
CA VAL A 78 -11.53 13.97 -1.98
C VAL A 78 -12.78 14.84 -1.87
N LYS A 79 -12.68 16.08 -1.39
CA LYS A 79 -13.82 17.02 -1.35
C LYS A 79 -14.43 17.27 -2.73
N LYS A 80 -13.61 17.43 -3.77
CA LYS A 80 -14.12 17.60 -5.14
C LYS A 80 -14.87 16.36 -5.62
N LEU A 81 -14.34 15.17 -5.33
CA LEU A 81 -14.99 13.90 -5.69
C LEU A 81 -16.31 13.68 -4.92
N GLU A 82 -16.38 14.07 -3.64
CA GLU A 82 -17.63 14.01 -2.86
C GLU A 82 -18.72 14.91 -3.43
N VAL A 83 -18.35 16.13 -3.86
CA VAL A 83 -19.29 17.06 -4.50
C VAL A 83 -19.76 16.51 -5.85
N ASP A 84 -18.85 16.01 -6.68
CA ASP A 84 -19.19 15.42 -7.99
C ASP A 84 -20.11 14.21 -7.84
N TYR A 85 -19.84 13.34 -6.85
CA TYR A 85 -20.69 12.20 -6.53
C TYR A 85 -22.10 12.62 -6.11
N LYS A 86 -22.24 13.61 -5.21
CA LYS A 86 -23.55 14.14 -4.80
C LYS A 86 -24.34 14.72 -5.98
N ASN A 87 -23.68 15.40 -6.90
CA ASN A 87 -24.32 15.93 -8.11
C ASN A 87 -24.80 14.82 -9.04
N LYS A 88 -23.96 13.80 -9.28
CA LYS A 88 -24.33 12.64 -10.12
C LYS A 88 -25.49 11.85 -9.51
N GLU A 89 -25.51 11.67 -8.19
CA GLU A 89 -26.61 11.03 -7.48
C GLU A 89 -27.92 11.81 -7.65
N LYS A 90 -27.88 13.14 -7.55
CA LYS A 90 -29.05 13.99 -7.77
C LYS A 90 -29.59 13.86 -9.19
N ILE A 91 -28.70 13.82 -10.20
CA ILE A 91 -29.07 13.62 -11.61
C ILE A 91 -29.70 12.24 -11.81
N TYR A 92 -29.14 11.19 -11.20
CA TYR A 92 -29.68 9.83 -11.28
C TYR A 92 -31.10 9.74 -10.71
N GLN A 93 -31.36 10.33 -9.54
CA GLN A 93 -32.69 10.33 -8.92
C GLN A 93 -33.73 11.12 -9.74
N ASP A 94 -33.32 12.25 -10.33
CA ASP A 94 -34.20 13.04 -11.21
C ASP A 94 -34.57 12.28 -12.49
N LEU A 95 -33.58 11.64 -13.14
CA LEU A 95 -33.83 10.80 -14.33
C LEU A 95 -34.71 9.60 -14.01
N LYS A 96 -34.48 8.95 -12.87
CA LYS A 96 -35.30 7.83 -12.40
C LYS A 96 -36.76 8.26 -12.18
N SER A 97 -36.99 9.39 -11.50
CA SER A 97 -38.35 9.92 -11.28
C SER A 97 -39.04 10.31 -12.58
N LYS A 98 -38.31 10.89 -13.55
CA LYS A 98 -38.85 11.19 -14.89
C LYS A 98 -39.24 9.92 -15.66
N LEU A 99 -38.43 8.86 -15.56
CA LEU A 99 -38.71 7.56 -16.19
C LEU A 99 -39.95 6.89 -15.59
N GLU A 100 -40.09 6.92 -14.27
CA GLU A 100 -41.27 6.40 -13.54
C GLU A 100 -42.56 7.17 -13.87
N ASN A 101 -42.46 8.49 -14.11
CA ASN A 101 -43.60 9.32 -14.49
C ASN A 101 -44.03 9.13 -15.96
N GLN A 102 -43.09 8.78 -16.85
CA GLN A 102 -43.41 8.47 -18.26
C GLN A 102 -44.01 7.07 -18.46
N THR A 103 -43.76 6.13 -17.53
CA THR A 103 -44.15 4.72 -17.71
C THR A 103 -45.50 4.33 -17.09
N GLY A 104 -46.19 5.22 -16.37
CA GLY A 104 -47.53 4.95 -15.83
C GLY A 104 -47.58 3.71 -14.91
N LYS A 105 -47.48 3.92 -13.60
CA LYS A 105 -47.51 2.86 -12.57
C LYS A 105 -48.47 1.68 -12.86
N SER A 106 -47.91 0.51 -13.16
CA SER A 106 -48.33 -0.76 -12.56
C SER A 106 -47.25 -1.84 -12.65
N SER A 107 -46.86 -2.33 -11.47
CA SER A 107 -46.43 -3.70 -11.15
C SER A 107 -45.44 -4.43 -12.07
N VAL A 108 -44.16 -4.39 -11.71
CA VAL A 108 -43.34 -5.62 -11.60
C VAL A 108 -42.55 -5.51 -10.29
N GLU A 109 -43.09 -6.16 -9.26
CA GLU A 109 -42.29 -6.59 -8.11
C GLU A 109 -41.29 -7.67 -8.55
N GLU A 110 -40.14 -7.63 -7.86
CA GLU A 110 -39.16 -8.70 -7.71
C GLU A 110 -38.49 -9.21 -8.99
N ASN A 111 -37.28 -8.68 -9.26
CA ASN A 111 -36.04 -9.43 -9.03
C ASN A 111 -34.81 -8.57 -9.41
N ASN A 112 -33.82 -8.52 -8.51
CA ASN A 112 -32.48 -7.95 -8.68
C ASN A 112 -32.33 -6.41 -8.77
N SER A 113 -32.39 -5.74 -7.62
CA SER A 113 -31.41 -4.69 -7.28
C SER A 113 -31.50 -4.36 -5.79
N LYS A 114 -30.59 -4.91 -4.97
CA LYS A 114 -30.39 -4.40 -3.61
C LYS A 114 -29.73 -3.02 -3.74
N LYS A 115 -30.59 -2.01 -3.77
CA LYS A 115 -30.44 -0.66 -3.20
C LYS A 115 -29.06 -0.43 -2.58
N ALA A 116 -28.22 0.35 -3.25
CA ALA A 116 -27.04 0.94 -2.61
C ALA A 116 -27.56 1.84 -1.48
N GLU A 117 -27.47 1.36 -0.24
CA GLU A 117 -27.71 2.19 0.92
C GLU A 117 -26.60 3.25 0.96
N THR A 118 -27.02 4.50 0.89
CA THR A 118 -26.17 5.67 1.16
C THR A 118 -25.48 5.48 2.51
N ILE A 119 -24.15 5.32 2.49
CA ILE A 119 -23.31 5.24 3.68
C ILE A 119 -23.52 6.53 4.48
N LYS A 120 -24.17 6.42 5.64
CA LYS A 120 -24.25 7.53 6.59
C LYS A 120 -22.85 7.75 7.19
N PRO A 121 -22.42 8.99 7.43
CA PRO A 121 -21.21 9.26 8.21
C PRO A 121 -21.33 8.55 9.56
N ILE A 122 -20.45 7.58 9.81
CA ILE A 122 -20.44 6.82 11.05
C ILE A 122 -19.96 7.78 12.16
N GLU A 123 -20.83 8.04 13.14
CA GLU A 123 -20.52 8.87 14.30
C GLU A 123 -19.39 8.24 15.15
N ASN A 124 -18.52 9.09 15.71
CA ASN A 124 -17.52 8.65 16.69
C ASN A 124 -18.23 8.14 17.94
N THR A 125 -18.30 6.82 18.12
CA THR A 125 -18.84 6.20 19.33
C THR A 125 -17.70 5.58 20.11
N SER A 126 -17.45 6.06 21.34
CA SER A 126 -16.44 5.50 22.25
C SER A 126 -16.62 4.01 22.54
N ASP A 127 -17.80 3.48 22.27
CA ASP A 127 -18.21 2.13 22.65
C ASP A 127 -17.68 1.06 21.67
N LEU A 128 -17.14 1.48 20.52
CA LEU A 128 -16.62 0.59 19.47
C LEU A 128 -15.10 0.45 19.48
N ARG A 129 -14.41 0.84 20.56
CA ARG A 129 -12.94 0.77 20.60
C ARG A 129 -12.45 -0.65 20.38
N ASP A 130 -11.47 -0.77 19.49
CA ASP A 130 -10.79 -2.01 19.13
C ASP A 130 -11.71 -3.17 18.67
N GLN A 131 -12.81 -2.84 17.98
CA GLN A 131 -13.85 -3.81 17.64
C GLN A 131 -14.25 -3.79 16.18
N TRP A 132 -14.70 -4.97 15.72
CA TRP A 132 -15.39 -5.13 14.45
C TRP A 132 -16.88 -4.81 14.60
N LYS A 133 -17.43 -4.09 13.64
CA LYS A 133 -18.87 -3.83 13.54
C LYS A 133 -19.37 -4.32 12.19
N GLN A 134 -20.48 -5.04 12.21
CA GLN A 134 -21.20 -5.42 11.00
C GLN A 134 -22.41 -4.52 10.81
N GLU A 135 -22.56 -3.96 9.62
CA GLU A 135 -23.77 -3.25 9.19
C GLU A 135 -24.25 -3.87 7.87
N GLY A 136 -25.39 -4.57 7.93
CA GLY A 136 -25.85 -5.39 6.81
C GLY A 136 -24.82 -6.46 6.43
N SER A 137 -24.38 -6.45 5.16
CA SER A 137 -23.34 -7.36 4.65
C SER A 137 -21.91 -6.82 4.80
N TYR A 138 -21.74 -5.59 5.29
CA TYR A 138 -20.46 -4.90 5.34
C TYR A 138 -19.85 -4.95 6.73
N TRP A 139 -18.53 -5.10 6.76
CA TRP A 139 -17.73 -5.13 7.97
C TRP A 139 -16.84 -3.90 8.05
N TYR A 140 -16.76 -3.32 9.24
CA TYR A 140 -15.95 -2.16 9.57
C TYR A 140 -15.12 -2.48 10.81
N TYR A 141 -13.95 -1.87 10.93
CA TYR A 141 -13.12 -1.97 12.12
C TYR A 141 -12.90 -0.59 12.73
N PHE A 142 -12.94 -0.50 14.06
CA PHE A 142 -12.73 0.73 14.81
C PHE A 142 -11.49 0.59 15.69
N ASP A 143 -10.63 1.61 15.66
CA ASP A 143 -9.38 1.64 16.41
C ASP A 143 -9.58 1.90 17.91
N HIS A 144 -8.48 2.02 18.64
CA HIS A 144 -8.48 2.29 20.09
C HIS A 144 -9.17 3.61 20.48
N ALA A 145 -9.27 4.56 19.54
CA ALA A 145 -9.98 5.82 19.75
C ALA A 145 -11.48 5.71 19.39
N GLY A 146 -11.93 4.56 18.89
CA GLY A 146 -13.30 4.38 18.39
C GLY A 146 -13.49 5.01 17.00
N LYS A 147 -12.40 5.24 16.26
CA LYS A 147 -12.45 5.79 14.90
C LYS A 147 -12.41 4.65 13.89
N ALA A 148 -13.26 4.74 12.87
CA ALA A 148 -13.26 3.78 11.77
C ALA A 148 -11.91 3.77 11.02
N LEU A 149 -11.37 2.57 10.81
CA LEU A 149 -10.19 2.32 10.01
C LEU A 149 -10.53 2.32 8.52
N PHE A 150 -9.69 2.94 7.71
CA PHE A 150 -9.84 3.03 6.25
C PHE A 150 -8.48 2.90 5.58
N SER A 151 -8.46 2.37 4.36
CA SER A 151 -7.25 2.15 3.53
C SER A 151 -6.11 1.50 4.32
N GLY A 152 -6.40 0.46 5.11
CA GLY A 152 -5.44 -0.09 6.05
C GLY A 152 -5.77 -1.50 6.51
N TRP A 153 -4.77 -2.15 7.10
CA TRP A 153 -4.85 -3.53 7.57
C TRP A 153 -5.29 -3.60 9.03
N LYS A 154 -6.14 -4.59 9.33
CA LYS A 154 -6.35 -5.10 10.68
C LYS A 154 -6.13 -6.60 10.69
N GLY A 155 -4.98 -7.04 11.19
CA GLY A 155 -4.59 -8.44 11.09
C GLY A 155 -4.54 -8.88 9.63
N ASN A 156 -5.31 -9.91 9.27
CA ASN A 156 -5.34 -10.46 7.92
C ASN A 156 -6.37 -9.77 6.99
N TYR A 157 -7.06 -8.74 7.47
CA TYR A 157 -8.16 -8.10 6.76
C TYR A 157 -7.77 -6.70 6.30
N TYR A 158 -8.24 -6.29 5.12
CA TYR A 158 -8.01 -4.97 4.58
C TYR A 158 -9.30 -4.14 4.56
N LEU A 159 -9.25 -2.94 5.13
CA LEU A 159 -10.36 -1.98 5.12
C LEU A 159 -10.11 -1.02 3.95
N LYS A 160 -11.06 -0.92 3.03
CA LYS A 160 -10.97 -0.08 1.83
C LYS A 160 -11.07 1.41 2.18
N SER A 161 -10.96 2.28 1.17
CA SER A 161 -11.06 3.73 1.34
C SER A 161 -12.40 4.21 1.91
N ASN A 162 -13.46 3.42 1.72
CA ASN A 162 -14.78 3.66 2.29
C ASN A 162 -15.00 2.98 3.66
N GLY A 163 -13.94 2.41 4.26
CA GLY A 163 -13.99 1.71 5.54
C GLY A 163 -14.58 0.30 5.50
N VAL A 164 -15.06 -0.17 4.35
CA VAL A 164 -15.60 -1.53 4.21
C VAL A 164 -14.46 -2.53 4.07
N MET A 165 -14.53 -3.63 4.80
CA MET A 165 -13.63 -4.76 4.67
C MET A 165 -13.72 -5.39 3.27
N ALA A 166 -12.58 -5.52 2.60
CA ALA A 166 -12.49 -6.15 1.29
C ALA A 166 -12.75 -7.66 1.37
N ARG A 167 -13.51 -8.20 0.41
CA ARG A 167 -13.84 -9.64 0.30
C ARG A 167 -14.02 -10.04 -1.15
N ASN A 168 -13.47 -11.19 -1.54
CA ASN A 168 -13.50 -11.70 -2.92
C ASN A 168 -13.00 -10.69 -3.96
N GLU A 169 -11.95 -9.94 -3.63
CA GLU A 169 -11.47 -8.86 -4.49
C GLU A 169 -9.97 -8.65 -4.38
N TRP A 170 -9.40 -8.09 -5.45
CA TRP A 170 -8.02 -7.61 -5.47
C TRP A 170 -7.97 -6.20 -4.91
N ILE A 171 -6.98 -5.92 -4.05
CA ILE A 171 -6.64 -4.58 -3.61
C ILE A 171 -5.18 -4.28 -3.93
N TYR A 172 -4.89 -3.02 -4.21
CA TYR A 172 -3.53 -2.51 -4.29
C TYR A 172 -3.24 -1.68 -3.06
N ASP A 173 -2.28 -2.11 -2.25
CA ASP A 173 -1.82 -1.33 -1.11
C ASP A 173 -0.70 -0.40 -1.56
N THR A 174 -0.96 0.91 -1.51
CA THR A 174 0.01 1.93 -1.93
C THR A 174 1.22 2.05 -1.01
N SER A 175 1.08 1.69 0.27
CA SER A 175 2.15 1.74 1.26
C SER A 175 3.15 0.60 1.02
N TYR A 176 2.63 -0.60 0.75
CA TYR A 176 3.46 -1.77 0.41
C TYR A 176 3.80 -1.88 -1.08
N LYS A 177 3.16 -1.06 -1.93
CA LYS A 177 3.29 -1.06 -3.40
C LYS A 177 3.08 -2.46 -3.99
N ALA A 178 2.06 -3.15 -3.50
CA ALA A 178 1.81 -4.54 -3.86
C ALA A 178 0.31 -4.82 -3.97
N TRP A 179 -0.01 -5.79 -4.84
CA TRP A 179 -1.35 -6.35 -4.96
C TRP A 179 -1.56 -7.45 -3.93
N TYR A 180 -2.77 -7.53 -3.40
CA TYR A 180 -3.24 -8.57 -2.50
C TYR A 180 -4.61 -9.04 -2.96
N TYR A 181 -4.93 -10.31 -2.71
CA TYR A 181 -6.28 -10.83 -2.93
C TYR A 181 -6.93 -11.18 -1.60
N LEU A 182 -8.12 -10.65 -1.34
CA LEU A 182 -8.90 -10.94 -0.14
C LEU A 182 -9.90 -12.04 -0.47
N LYS A 183 -9.85 -13.14 0.28
CA LYS A 183 -10.72 -14.31 0.06
C LYS A 183 -12.16 -14.01 0.47
N SER A 184 -13.03 -15.01 0.32
CA SER A 184 -14.44 -14.92 0.70
C SER A 184 -14.64 -14.66 2.18
N ASP A 185 -13.74 -15.13 3.04
CA ASP A 185 -13.71 -14.87 4.49
C ASP A 185 -13.17 -13.47 4.84
N GLY A 186 -12.64 -12.72 3.86
CA GLY A 186 -12.04 -11.40 4.01
C GLY A 186 -10.57 -11.40 4.39
N SER A 187 -9.99 -12.56 4.74
CA SER A 187 -8.56 -12.66 4.98
C SER A 187 -7.78 -12.68 3.66
N TYR A 188 -6.57 -12.11 3.64
CA TYR A 188 -5.73 -12.16 2.45
C TYR A 188 -5.30 -13.60 2.11
N ALA A 189 -5.20 -13.89 0.81
CA ALA A 189 -4.63 -15.13 0.30
C ALA A 189 -3.10 -15.06 0.37
N GLN A 190 -2.47 -16.18 0.70
CA GLN A 190 -1.03 -16.35 0.76
C GLN A 190 -0.66 -17.78 0.43
N ASN A 191 0.56 -18.01 -0.05
CA ASN A 191 1.06 -19.32 -0.51
C ASN A 191 0.06 -20.07 -1.41
N SER A 192 -0.60 -19.34 -2.30
CA SER A 192 -1.71 -19.90 -3.08
C SER A 192 -1.92 -19.17 -4.39
N TRP A 193 -2.45 -19.91 -5.36
CA TRP A 193 -2.90 -19.38 -6.63
C TRP A 193 -4.27 -18.76 -6.51
N GLN A 194 -4.46 -17.61 -7.15
CA GLN A 194 -5.76 -17.02 -7.44
C GLN A 194 -5.86 -16.79 -8.95
N GLY A 195 -6.55 -17.68 -9.65
CA GLY A 195 -6.59 -17.67 -11.11
C GLY A 195 -5.18 -17.83 -11.71
N SER A 196 -4.73 -16.85 -12.48
CA SER A 196 -3.38 -16.85 -13.10
C SER A 196 -2.30 -16.20 -12.24
N TYR A 197 -2.61 -15.79 -11.01
CA TYR A 197 -1.73 -15.03 -10.13
C TYR A 197 -1.35 -15.88 -8.93
N TYR A 198 -0.18 -15.62 -8.34
CA TYR A 198 0.24 -16.28 -7.10
C TYR A 198 0.46 -15.25 -5.99
N LEU A 199 -0.08 -15.53 -4.81
CA LEU A 199 0.12 -14.74 -3.61
C LEU A 199 1.21 -15.40 -2.76
N LYS A 200 2.28 -14.67 -2.48
CA LYS A 200 3.44 -15.14 -1.72
C LYS A 200 3.11 -15.31 -0.23
N SER A 201 4.10 -15.72 0.57
CA SER A 201 3.94 -15.95 2.00
C SER A 201 3.60 -14.70 2.81
N ASP A 202 3.89 -13.51 2.29
CA ASP A 202 3.51 -12.22 2.88
C ASP A 202 2.21 -11.65 2.29
N GLY A 203 1.49 -12.46 1.50
CA GLY A 203 0.25 -12.09 0.83
C GLY A 203 0.42 -11.24 -0.43
N LYS A 204 1.63 -10.78 -0.74
CA LYS A 204 1.87 -9.97 -1.94
C LYS A 204 1.80 -10.84 -3.19
N MET A 205 1.16 -10.31 -4.23
CA MET A 205 1.20 -10.91 -5.55
C MET A 205 2.64 -10.97 -6.07
N ALA A 206 3.06 -12.15 -6.53
CA ALA A 206 4.33 -12.30 -7.23
C ALA A 206 4.28 -11.60 -8.59
N GLN A 207 5.35 -10.88 -8.93
CA GLN A 207 5.40 -10.06 -10.15
C GLN A 207 6.84 -9.93 -10.65
N SER A 208 7.05 -10.17 -11.95
CA SER A 208 8.37 -10.13 -12.60
C SER A 208 9.43 -10.99 -11.91
N GLU A 209 9.04 -12.18 -11.44
CA GLU A 209 9.91 -13.04 -10.63
C GLU A 209 9.65 -14.53 -10.90
N TRP A 210 10.68 -15.34 -10.66
CA TRP A 210 10.55 -16.79 -10.56
C TRP A 210 9.92 -17.18 -9.24
N LEU A 211 9.02 -18.15 -9.29
CA LEU A 211 8.34 -18.72 -8.14
C LEU A 211 8.49 -20.23 -8.16
N TYR A 212 8.94 -20.80 -7.05
CA TYR A 212 8.86 -22.24 -6.83
C TYR A 212 7.61 -22.55 -6.01
N ASP A 213 6.72 -23.37 -6.57
CA ASP A 213 5.56 -23.90 -5.84
C ASP A 213 5.88 -25.32 -5.34
N SER A 214 5.96 -25.47 -4.02
CA SER A 214 6.27 -26.74 -3.37
C SER A 214 5.18 -27.80 -3.54
N SER A 215 3.93 -27.40 -3.72
CA SER A 215 2.80 -28.31 -3.94
C SER A 215 2.90 -28.97 -5.32
N TYR A 216 3.32 -28.21 -6.33
CA TYR A 216 3.53 -28.70 -7.68
C TYR A 216 4.96 -29.17 -7.97
N LYS A 217 5.90 -28.90 -7.04
CA LYS A 217 7.33 -29.18 -7.19
C LYS A 217 7.90 -28.64 -8.49
N ALA A 218 7.51 -27.42 -8.84
CA ALA A 218 7.81 -26.82 -10.12
C ALA A 218 8.05 -25.32 -10.01
N TRP A 219 8.89 -24.82 -10.91
CA TRP A 219 9.11 -23.40 -11.10
C TRP A 219 8.08 -22.82 -12.07
N TYR A 220 7.69 -21.58 -11.81
CA TYR A 220 6.83 -20.75 -12.64
C TYR A 220 7.47 -19.37 -12.77
N TYR A 221 7.22 -18.67 -13.87
CA TYR A 221 7.63 -17.27 -13.99
C TYR A 221 6.38 -16.38 -14.02
N LEU A 222 6.32 -15.38 -13.14
CA LEU A 222 5.22 -14.41 -13.08
C LEU A 222 5.63 -13.17 -13.85
N LYS A 223 4.80 -12.76 -14.82
CA LYS A 223 5.05 -11.58 -15.66
C LYS A 223 4.92 -10.28 -14.87
N SER A 224 5.22 -9.16 -15.52
CA SER A 224 5.01 -7.83 -14.96
C SER A 224 3.55 -7.48 -14.71
N ASP A 225 2.59 -8.15 -15.32
CA ASP A 225 1.16 -8.04 -14.98
C ASP A 225 0.75 -8.96 -13.82
N GLY A 226 1.68 -9.78 -13.29
CA GLY A 226 1.48 -10.75 -12.22
C GLY A 226 0.98 -12.12 -12.69
N SER A 227 0.52 -12.26 -13.93
CA SER A 227 0.04 -13.55 -14.43
C SER A 227 1.20 -14.47 -14.80
N TYR A 228 1.04 -15.77 -14.56
CA TYR A 228 2.10 -16.73 -14.91
C TYR A 228 2.27 -16.90 -16.42
N LEU A 229 3.51 -17.12 -16.81
CA LEU A 229 3.95 -17.32 -18.19
C LEU A 229 3.74 -18.80 -18.59
N LYS A 230 3.21 -19.05 -19.78
CA LYS A 230 2.95 -20.40 -20.31
C LYS A 230 3.10 -20.46 -21.83
N ASN A 231 3.28 -21.67 -22.36
CA ASN A 231 3.37 -22.01 -23.79
C ASN A 231 4.42 -21.22 -24.58
N GLN A 232 5.55 -20.86 -23.98
CA GLN A 232 6.56 -20.09 -24.70
C GLN A 232 7.95 -20.21 -24.08
N TRP A 233 8.95 -19.86 -24.89
CA TRP A 233 10.32 -19.64 -24.46
C TRP A 233 10.45 -18.29 -23.74
N PHE A 234 11.18 -18.28 -22.64
CA PHE A 234 11.48 -17.11 -21.85
C PHE A 234 12.99 -16.98 -21.67
N LYS A 235 13.53 -15.81 -21.99
CA LYS A 235 14.95 -15.51 -21.80
C LYS A 235 15.14 -14.73 -20.51
N ASP A 236 15.95 -15.29 -19.61
CA ASP A 236 16.34 -14.63 -18.36
C ASP A 236 17.87 -14.56 -18.29
N GLY A 237 18.41 -13.34 -18.39
CA GLY A 237 19.82 -13.10 -18.61
C GLY A 237 20.33 -13.73 -19.92
N SER A 238 21.34 -14.57 -19.82
CA SER A 238 21.92 -15.29 -20.97
C SER A 238 21.25 -16.64 -21.24
N ALA A 239 20.37 -17.12 -20.36
CA ALA A 239 19.77 -18.44 -20.44
C ALA A 239 18.34 -18.39 -21.01
N TRP A 240 17.96 -19.46 -21.69
CA TRP A 240 16.60 -19.67 -22.17
C TRP A 240 15.94 -20.80 -21.38
N TYR A 241 14.66 -20.60 -21.07
CA TYR A 241 13.79 -21.53 -20.34
C TYR A 241 12.50 -21.69 -21.13
N TYR A 242 11.81 -22.82 -20.97
CA TYR A 242 10.49 -23.03 -21.56
C TYR A 242 9.44 -23.25 -20.49
N LEU A 243 8.34 -22.51 -20.55
CA LEU A 243 7.20 -22.65 -19.64
C LEU A 243 6.09 -23.41 -20.39
N LYS A 244 5.69 -24.56 -19.85
CA LYS A 244 4.71 -25.47 -20.47
C LYS A 244 3.28 -24.90 -20.43
N ALA A 245 2.32 -25.66 -20.95
CA ALA A 245 0.91 -25.24 -21.02
C ALA A 245 0.27 -24.96 -19.65
N ASP A 246 0.70 -25.70 -18.62
CA ASP A 246 0.29 -25.51 -17.23
C ASP A 246 1.14 -24.45 -16.49
N GLY A 247 2.08 -23.80 -17.18
CA GLY A 247 2.96 -22.78 -16.62
C GLY A 247 4.22 -23.32 -15.95
N LYS A 248 4.36 -24.64 -15.80
CA LYS A 248 5.55 -25.23 -15.19
C LYS A 248 6.76 -25.06 -16.11
N MET A 249 7.88 -24.66 -15.54
CA MET A 249 9.16 -24.69 -16.21
C MET A 249 9.52 -26.12 -16.57
N ALA A 250 9.87 -26.33 -17.84
CA ALA A 250 10.43 -27.58 -18.31
C ALA A 250 11.86 -27.74 -17.77
N GLN A 251 12.22 -28.94 -17.33
CA GLN A 251 13.54 -29.27 -16.80
C GLN A 251 13.89 -30.74 -17.10
N SER A 252 15.15 -31.01 -17.40
CA SER A 252 15.62 -32.36 -17.78
C SER A 252 14.81 -33.02 -18.91
N GLU A 253 14.33 -32.23 -19.87
CA GLU A 253 13.48 -32.69 -20.97
C GLU A 253 13.85 -31.99 -22.30
N THR A 254 13.27 -32.45 -23.41
CA THR A 254 13.48 -31.84 -24.74
C THR A 254 12.19 -31.20 -25.23
N ILE A 255 12.24 -29.92 -25.58
CA ILE A 255 11.11 -29.16 -26.11
C ILE A 255 11.43 -28.77 -27.56
N GLY A 256 10.69 -29.32 -28.53
CA GLY A 256 10.85 -28.94 -29.94
C GLY A 256 12.29 -29.12 -30.48
N GLY A 257 13.01 -30.14 -30.01
CA GLY A 257 14.41 -30.41 -30.38
C GLY A 257 15.46 -29.71 -29.51
N TYR A 258 15.06 -28.81 -28.61
CA TYR A 258 15.95 -28.10 -27.70
C TYR A 258 16.01 -28.80 -26.34
N ARG A 259 17.20 -29.23 -25.93
CA ARG A 259 17.42 -29.97 -24.67
C ARG A 259 17.63 -29.02 -23.50
N LEU A 260 16.88 -29.22 -22.41
CA LEU A 260 17.00 -28.47 -21.17
C LEU A 260 17.75 -29.28 -20.11
N ASP A 261 18.62 -28.63 -19.35
CA ASP A 261 19.33 -29.24 -18.22
C ASP A 261 18.45 -29.41 -16.97
N TYR A 262 19.03 -29.89 -15.87
CA TYR A 262 18.33 -30.10 -14.60
C TYR A 262 17.85 -28.80 -13.94
N SER A 263 18.40 -27.65 -14.34
CA SER A 263 17.98 -26.32 -13.91
C SER A 263 16.96 -25.68 -14.87
N GLY A 264 16.58 -26.39 -15.94
CA GLY A 264 15.65 -25.90 -16.97
C GLY A 264 16.29 -25.01 -18.03
N LYS A 265 17.62 -24.82 -17.99
CA LYS A 265 18.33 -23.99 -18.98
C LYS A 265 18.51 -24.75 -20.27
N TRP A 266 18.26 -24.08 -21.40
CA TRP A 266 18.58 -24.62 -22.71
C TRP A 266 20.08 -24.80 -22.87
N ILE A 267 20.46 -26.02 -23.25
CA ILE A 267 21.82 -26.39 -23.63
C ILE A 267 21.96 -26.18 -25.14
N SER A 268 22.78 -25.21 -25.52
CA SER A 268 23.21 -24.97 -26.91
C SER A 268 24.18 -26.02 -27.40
#